data_AF-A0A941XC63-F1
#
_entry.id   AF-A0A941XC63-F1
#
_cell.length_a   1.000
_cell.length_b   1.000
_cell.length_c   1.000
_cell.angle_alpha   90.00
_cell.angle_beta   90.00
_cell.angle_gamma   90.00
#
_symmetry.space_group_name_H-M   'P 1'
#
loop_
_entity.id
_entity.type
_entity.pdbx_description
1 polymer ?
#
loop_
_entity_poly.entity_id
_entity_poly.type
_entity_poly.pdbx_seq_one_letter_code
_entity_poly.pdbx_strand_id
1 'polypeptide(L)'
;MEDILKILLVVALFAFIPRWIWGQKTKQKIALLKQKGIENEKVKGYWIHLISFYNKNLGSDFARIPVWVDTADRIIFEYPFVYAESEGTPVFSPGEIHNLQEYTEAGGFLQIHNTVGKSEDFSPVLSKLFPQEKQIKIGWEHPIFNQSYKFPEDFPCLQQLYKNAPPVWGIIKEERLCIFYEEFKTEAVQKQNGETFNIQPVSEEIRKIEANIVNYAFSN
;
A
#
# COMPACT_ATOMS: atom_id res chain seq x y z
N MET A 1 47.18 13.39 -31.33
CA MET A 1 46.84 11.96 -31.48
C MET A 1 46.73 11.29 -30.11
N GLU A 2 47.69 11.55 -29.22
CA GLU A 2 47.72 11.01 -27.85
C GLU A 2 46.49 11.39 -27.01
N ASP A 3 46.01 12.64 -27.12
CA ASP A 3 44.85 13.10 -26.36
C ASP A 3 43.53 12.46 -26.83
N ILE A 4 43.41 12.20 -28.13
CA ILE A 4 42.25 11.50 -28.71
C ILE A 4 42.22 10.05 -28.21
N LEU A 5 43.40 9.40 -28.13
CA LEU A 5 43.51 8.04 -27.60
C LEU A 5 43.12 7.98 -26.12
N LYS A 6 43.53 8.96 -25.31
CA LYS A 6 43.15 9.06 -23.89
C LYS A 6 41.63 9.24 -23.71
N ILE A 7 41.00 10.10 -24.52
CA ILE A 7 39.54 10.32 -24.48
C ILE A 7 38.78 9.06 -24.87
N LEU A 8 39.20 8.36 -25.94
CA LEU A 8 38.57 7.11 -26.36
C LEU A 8 38.69 6.01 -25.30
N LEU A 9 39.81 5.97 -24.57
CA LEU A 9 40.03 5.03 -23.48
C LEU A 9 39.10 5.30 -22.28
N VAL A 10 38.87 6.57 -21.94
CA VAL A 10 37.91 6.96 -20.88
C VAL A 10 36.47 6.65 -21.29
N VAL A 11 36.08 6.95 -22.53
CA VAL A 11 34.73 6.62 -23.04
C VAL A 11 34.51 5.11 -23.08
N ALA A 12 35.51 4.33 -23.51
CA ALA A 12 35.46 2.88 -23.47
C ALA A 12 35.31 2.37 -22.02
N LEU A 13 36.07 2.92 -21.07
CA LEU A 13 35.93 2.57 -19.66
C LEU A 13 34.49 2.80 -19.15
N PHE A 14 33.85 3.92 -19.47
CA PHE A 14 32.45 4.16 -19.07
C PHE A 14 31.41 3.34 -19.85
N ALA A 15 31.69 2.97 -21.10
CA ALA A 15 30.80 2.12 -21.92
C ALA A 15 30.85 0.64 -21.50
N PHE A 16 31.96 0.19 -20.90
CA PHE A 16 32.18 -1.19 -20.47
C PHE A 16 32.09 -1.42 -18.96
N ILE A 17 31.88 -0.38 -18.13
CA ILE A 17 31.48 -0.60 -16.74
C ILE A 17 30.13 -1.32 -16.75
N PRO A 18 30.03 -2.55 -16.23
CA PRO A 18 28.75 -3.25 -16.17
C PRO A 18 27.77 -2.41 -15.37
N ARG A 19 26.66 -1.99 -16.01
CA ARG A 19 25.57 -1.23 -15.37
C ARG A 19 25.01 -1.92 -14.11
N TRP A 20 25.30 -3.21 -13.92
CA TRP A 20 24.92 -3.99 -12.74
C TRP A 20 25.73 -3.64 -11.48
N ILE A 21 26.88 -2.97 -11.60
CA ILE A 21 27.70 -2.57 -10.44
C ILE A 21 27.07 -1.38 -9.68
N TRP A 22 26.19 -0.61 -10.32
CA TRP A 22 25.53 0.55 -9.71
C TRP A 22 24.11 0.29 -9.19
N GLY A 23 23.63 -0.95 -9.25
CA GLY A 23 22.38 -1.31 -8.58
C GLY A 23 22.60 -1.36 -7.07
N GLN A 24 22.23 -0.31 -6.33
CA GLN A 24 22.03 -0.48 -4.89
C GLN A 24 20.94 -1.52 -4.70
N LYS A 25 21.26 -2.67 -4.10
CA LYS A 25 20.26 -3.64 -3.64
C LYS A 25 19.58 -3.11 -2.37
N THR A 26 18.92 -1.95 -2.47
CA THR A 26 18.01 -1.48 -1.42
C THR A 26 16.69 -2.19 -1.63
N LYS A 27 16.34 -3.06 -0.69
CA LYS A 27 15.02 -3.71 -0.68
C LYS A 27 13.93 -2.64 -0.55
N GLN A 28 12.90 -2.77 -1.37
CA GLN A 28 11.73 -1.89 -1.30
C GLN A 28 11.06 -2.02 0.07
N LYS A 29 10.66 -0.91 0.69
CA LYS A 29 9.96 -0.95 1.98
C LYS A 29 8.49 -0.61 1.80
N ILE A 30 7.66 -1.19 2.67
CA ILE A 30 6.26 -0.80 2.86
C ILE A 30 6.22 0.29 3.92
N ALA A 31 5.56 1.40 3.63
CA ALA A 31 5.37 2.50 4.56
C ALA A 31 4.01 2.39 5.29
N LEU A 32 4.03 2.61 6.60
CA LEU A 32 2.87 2.63 7.47
C LEU A 32 2.68 4.06 7.98
N LEU A 33 1.49 4.60 7.82
CA LEU A 33 1.17 5.94 8.24
C LEU A 33 0.97 6.00 9.76
N LYS A 34 1.65 6.92 10.43
CA LYS A 34 1.40 7.24 11.83
C LYS A 34 0.07 7.99 11.94
N GLN A 35 -0.83 7.49 12.78
CA GLN A 35 -2.06 8.21 13.09
C GLN A 35 -1.80 9.15 14.27
N LYS A 36 -1.85 10.47 14.05
CA LYS A 36 -1.57 11.48 15.08
C LYS A 36 -0.21 11.26 15.77
N GLY A 37 0.80 10.85 14.99
CA GLY A 37 2.16 10.55 15.49
C GLY A 37 2.30 9.20 16.21
N ILE A 38 1.25 8.39 16.31
CA ILE A 38 1.25 7.11 17.03
C ILE A 38 1.58 5.95 16.09
N GLU A 39 2.52 5.11 16.50
CA GLU A 39 2.88 3.85 15.84
C GLU A 39 2.05 2.69 16.42
N ASN A 40 1.33 1.97 15.55
CA ASN A 40 0.50 0.84 15.95
C ASN A 40 1.24 -0.49 15.73
N GLU A 41 1.83 -1.06 16.79
CA GLU A 41 2.60 -2.32 16.70
C GLU A 41 1.78 -3.51 16.17
N LYS A 42 0.44 -3.50 16.31
CA LYS A 42 -0.41 -4.55 15.71
C LYS A 42 -0.39 -4.47 14.18
N VAL A 43 -0.50 -3.26 13.63
CA VAL A 43 -0.42 -3.00 12.18
C VAL A 43 0.97 -3.37 11.66
N LYS A 44 2.03 -3.05 12.39
CA LYS A 44 3.38 -3.49 12.02
C LYS A 44 3.51 -5.01 11.99
N GLY A 45 2.95 -5.70 12.99
CA GLY A 45 2.88 -7.17 13.01
C GLY A 45 2.14 -7.74 11.79
N TYR A 46 0.99 -7.15 11.41
CA TYR A 46 0.25 -7.48 10.18
C TYR A 46 1.16 -7.53 8.96
N TRP A 47 1.85 -6.42 8.75
CA TRP A 47 2.61 -6.17 7.54
C TRP A 47 3.86 -7.01 7.48
N ILE A 48 4.48 -7.34 8.62
CA ILE A 48 5.56 -8.33 8.66
C ILE A 48 5.07 -9.70 8.13
N HIS A 49 3.86 -10.12 8.50
CA HIS A 49 3.29 -11.38 8.00
C HIS A 49 2.95 -11.32 6.51
N LEU A 50 2.35 -10.22 6.03
CA LEU A 50 2.05 -10.02 4.62
C LEU A 50 3.31 -9.94 3.75
N ILE A 51 4.30 -9.15 4.16
CA ILE A 51 5.60 -9.04 3.49
C ILE A 51 6.27 -10.42 3.39
N SER A 52 6.25 -11.19 4.48
CA SER A 52 6.77 -12.56 4.48
C SER A 52 6.04 -13.45 3.46
N PHE A 53 4.71 -13.33 3.39
CA PHE A 53 3.90 -14.03 2.40
C PHE A 53 4.23 -13.60 0.97
N TYR A 54 4.37 -12.31 0.68
CA TYR A 54 4.70 -11.80 -0.65
C TYR A 54 6.08 -12.27 -1.10
N ASN A 55 7.11 -12.06 -0.27
CA ASN A 55 8.47 -12.47 -0.58
C ASN A 55 8.59 -13.98 -0.81
N LYS A 56 7.82 -14.79 -0.06
CA LYS A 56 7.83 -16.25 -0.21
C LYS A 56 7.10 -16.74 -1.45
N ASN A 57 5.90 -16.22 -1.71
CA ASN A 57 4.99 -16.80 -2.72
C ASN A 57 5.02 -16.09 -4.07
N LEU A 58 5.46 -14.84 -4.11
CA LEU A 58 5.54 -14.03 -5.33
C LEU A 58 6.98 -13.72 -5.74
N GLY A 59 7.98 -14.08 -4.92
CA GLY A 59 9.38 -13.73 -5.18
C GLY A 59 9.66 -12.24 -5.07
N SER A 60 8.78 -11.47 -4.42
CA SER A 60 9.01 -10.04 -4.13
C SER A 60 10.29 -9.85 -3.29
N ASP A 61 10.91 -8.68 -3.38
CA ASP A 61 12.12 -8.33 -2.63
C ASP A 61 11.88 -7.20 -1.63
N PHE A 62 10.76 -7.27 -0.90
CA PHE A 62 10.45 -6.29 0.13
C PHE A 62 11.36 -6.47 1.36
N ALA A 63 11.70 -5.35 2.01
CA ALA A 63 12.34 -5.36 3.31
C ALA A 63 11.39 -6.00 4.33
N ARG A 64 11.91 -6.89 5.17
CA ARG A 64 11.09 -7.71 6.10
C ARG A 64 10.31 -6.91 7.13
N ILE A 65 10.76 -5.70 7.44
CA ILE A 65 10.18 -4.83 8.44
C ILE A 65 9.69 -3.57 7.72
N PRO A 66 8.41 -3.21 7.86
CA PRO A 66 7.89 -1.98 7.28
C PRO A 66 8.43 -0.77 8.06
N VAL A 67 8.27 0.42 7.49
CA VAL A 67 8.72 1.68 8.10
C VAL A 67 7.55 2.56 8.45
N TRP A 68 7.68 3.32 9.53
CA TRP A 68 6.68 4.32 9.89
C TRP A 68 7.00 5.66 9.22
N VAL A 69 5.98 6.29 8.68
CA VAL A 69 6.04 7.63 8.08
C VAL A 69 4.95 8.51 8.68
N ASP A 70 5.21 9.80 8.76
CA ASP A 70 4.22 10.77 9.21
C ASP A 70 3.54 11.41 7.99
N THR A 71 2.23 11.63 8.06
CA THR A 71 1.45 12.23 6.99
C THR A 71 1.92 13.64 6.63
N ALA A 72 2.47 14.38 7.60
CA ALA A 72 2.99 15.72 7.38
C ALA A 72 4.43 15.75 6.81
N ASP A 73 5.12 14.61 6.81
CA ASP A 73 6.50 14.51 6.37
C ASP A 73 6.57 14.26 4.85
N ARG A 74 7.56 14.89 4.18
CA ARG A 74 7.86 14.67 2.77
C ARG A 74 8.52 13.32 2.51
N ILE A 75 8.93 12.59 3.56
CA ILE A 75 9.47 11.24 3.43
C ILE A 75 8.49 10.26 2.79
N ILE A 76 7.17 10.52 2.82
CA ILE A 76 6.17 9.67 2.18
C ILE A 76 6.42 9.51 0.67
N PHE A 77 7.04 10.50 0.01
CA PHE A 77 7.35 10.48 -1.42
C PHE A 77 8.46 9.49 -1.78
N GLU A 78 9.20 8.96 -0.79
CA GLU A 78 10.18 7.89 -1.02
C GLU A 78 9.52 6.50 -1.14
N TYR A 79 8.22 6.40 -0.86
CA TYR A 79 7.48 5.14 -0.82
C TYR A 79 6.31 5.19 -1.80
N PRO A 80 6.28 4.37 -2.86
CA PRO A 80 5.18 4.37 -3.82
C PRO A 80 3.87 3.82 -3.23
N PHE A 81 3.94 3.12 -2.10
CA PHE A 81 2.80 2.56 -1.39
C PHE A 81 2.86 2.93 0.09
N VAL A 82 1.78 3.51 0.59
CA VAL A 82 1.57 3.87 1.99
C VAL A 82 0.26 3.23 2.47
N TYR A 83 0.32 2.53 3.61
CA TYR A 83 -0.84 1.98 4.28
C TYR A 83 -1.20 2.79 5.52
N ALA A 84 -2.46 3.15 5.65
CA ALA A 84 -3.02 3.83 6.81
C ALA A 84 -4.11 2.96 7.44
N GLU A 85 -3.96 2.66 8.73
CA GLU A 85 -5.04 2.09 9.53
C GLU A 85 -5.80 3.22 10.23
N SER A 86 -7.11 3.06 10.42
CA SER A 86 -7.90 3.99 11.24
C SER A 86 -8.96 3.27 12.07
N GLU A 87 -9.11 3.70 13.32
CA GLU A 87 -10.26 3.37 14.15
C GLU A 87 -11.38 4.38 13.84
N GLY A 88 -12.17 4.10 12.79
CA GLY A 88 -13.24 4.98 12.32
C GLY A 88 -12.75 6.02 11.30
N THR A 89 -13.46 7.14 11.20
CA THR A 89 -13.15 8.23 10.26
C THR A 89 -11.79 8.86 10.52
N PRO A 90 -10.80 8.72 9.62
CA PRO A 90 -9.52 9.37 9.77
C PRO A 90 -9.71 10.89 9.66
N VAL A 91 -8.97 11.62 10.49
CA VAL A 91 -9.01 13.08 10.54
C VAL A 91 -7.61 13.59 10.26
N PHE A 92 -7.49 14.35 9.18
CA PHE A 92 -6.26 14.96 8.73
C PHE A 92 -6.35 16.48 8.87
N SER A 93 -5.27 17.12 9.26
CA SER A 93 -5.10 18.56 9.22
C SER A 93 -5.02 19.06 7.77
N PRO A 94 -5.26 20.35 7.50
CA PRO A 94 -5.15 20.90 6.15
C PRO A 94 -3.79 20.66 5.49
N GLY A 95 -2.69 20.69 6.26
CA GLY A 95 -1.35 20.42 5.75
C GLY A 95 -1.15 18.94 5.37
N GLU A 96 -1.67 18.02 6.17
CA GLU A 96 -1.64 16.57 5.86
C GLU A 96 -2.48 16.24 4.62
N ILE A 97 -3.67 16.85 4.49
CA ILE A 97 -4.53 16.70 3.31
C ILE A 97 -3.76 17.15 2.06
N HIS A 98 -3.15 18.34 2.11
CA HIS A 98 -2.37 18.87 0.99
C HIS A 98 -1.18 17.96 0.63
N ASN A 99 -0.46 17.45 1.63
CA ASN A 99 0.68 16.55 1.39
C ASN A 99 0.23 15.21 0.77
N LEU A 100 -0.90 14.64 1.21
CA LEU A 100 -1.48 13.43 0.62
C LEU A 100 -1.96 13.65 -0.83
N GLN A 101 -2.49 14.84 -1.12
CA GLN A 101 -2.85 15.22 -2.50
C GLN A 101 -1.60 15.27 -3.39
N GLU A 102 -0.55 15.99 -2.97
CA GLU A 102 0.71 16.05 -3.72
C GLU A 102 1.35 14.66 -3.87
N TYR A 103 1.30 13.83 -2.83
CA TYR A 103 1.82 12.46 -2.87
C TYR A 103 1.10 11.59 -3.90
N THR A 104 -0.23 11.60 -3.89
CA THR A 104 -1.03 10.83 -4.86
C THR A 104 -0.91 11.38 -6.28
N GLU A 105 -0.76 12.70 -6.44
CA GLU A 105 -0.42 13.35 -7.72
C GLU A 105 0.94 12.92 -8.27
N ALA A 106 1.94 12.78 -7.41
CA ALA A 106 3.28 12.35 -7.78
C ALA A 106 3.39 10.84 -8.13
N GLY A 107 2.28 10.11 -8.13
CA GLY A 107 2.23 8.67 -8.44
C GLY A 107 2.06 7.77 -7.22
N GLY A 108 2.04 8.33 -6.01
CA GLY A 108 1.83 7.58 -4.78
C GLY A 108 0.48 6.84 -4.75
N PHE A 109 0.46 5.70 -4.07
CA PHE A 109 -0.74 4.93 -3.76
C PHE A 109 -0.98 4.91 -2.26
N LEU A 110 -2.21 5.21 -1.84
CA LEU A 110 -2.63 5.21 -0.43
C LEU A 110 -3.72 4.16 -0.22
N GLN A 111 -3.44 3.14 0.61
CA GLN A 111 -4.44 2.21 1.11
C GLN A 111 -4.89 2.66 2.50
N ILE A 112 -6.19 2.85 2.68
CA ILE A 112 -6.78 3.20 3.98
C ILE A 112 -7.68 2.06 4.42
N HIS A 113 -7.37 1.46 5.57
CA HIS A 113 -8.14 0.39 6.19
C HIS A 113 -8.79 0.86 7.49
N ASN A 114 -10.11 0.92 7.49
CA ASN A 114 -10.89 1.22 8.69
C ASN A 114 -11.26 -0.06 9.44
N THR A 115 -10.81 -0.17 10.69
CA THR A 115 -10.92 -1.40 11.49
C THR A 115 -12.23 -1.54 12.27
N VAL A 116 -13.08 -0.51 12.29
CA VAL A 116 -14.31 -0.50 13.10
C VAL A 116 -15.42 -1.32 12.44
N GLY A 117 -15.54 -1.30 11.11
CA GLY A 117 -16.54 -2.08 10.39
C GLY A 117 -17.99 -1.64 10.67
N LYS A 118 -18.22 -0.34 10.95
CA LYS A 118 -19.55 0.19 11.35
C LYS A 118 -19.93 1.52 10.69
N SER A 119 -19.10 2.12 9.85
CA SER A 119 -19.37 3.44 9.28
C SER A 119 -20.25 3.30 8.02
N GLU A 120 -21.43 3.91 7.96
CA GLU A 120 -21.62 5.31 7.56
C GLU A 120 -20.75 5.69 6.36
N ASP A 121 -21.40 6.04 5.25
CA ASP A 121 -20.82 6.43 3.97
C ASP A 121 -19.53 7.26 4.17
N PHE A 122 -18.40 6.74 3.69
CA PHE A 122 -17.08 7.38 3.82
C PHE A 122 -16.80 8.39 2.71
N SER A 123 -17.74 8.54 1.77
CA SER A 123 -17.74 9.59 0.77
C SER A 123 -17.42 10.99 1.34
N PRO A 124 -17.90 11.42 2.53
CA PRO A 124 -17.56 12.72 3.10
C PRO A 124 -16.08 12.88 3.46
N VAL A 125 -15.40 11.80 3.86
CA VAL A 125 -13.97 11.81 4.21
C VAL A 125 -13.13 11.93 2.95
N LEU A 126 -13.43 11.09 1.97
CA LEU A 126 -12.80 11.12 0.66
C LEU A 126 -13.08 12.45 -0.04
N SER A 127 -14.28 13.03 0.12
CA SER A 127 -14.63 14.35 -0.41
C SER A 127 -13.86 15.48 0.26
N LYS A 128 -13.48 15.36 1.54
CA LYS A 128 -12.61 16.33 2.20
C LYS A 128 -11.17 16.20 1.71
N LEU A 129 -10.70 14.97 1.55
CA LEU A 129 -9.34 14.69 1.08
C LEU A 129 -9.17 15.06 -0.39
N PHE A 130 -10.19 14.81 -1.23
CA PHE A 130 -10.16 14.95 -2.67
C PHE A 130 -11.51 15.45 -3.20
N PRO A 131 -11.87 16.72 -2.95
CA PRO A 131 -13.18 17.27 -3.28
C PRO A 131 -13.48 17.33 -4.78
N GLN A 132 -12.44 17.36 -5.61
CA GLN A 132 -12.56 17.50 -7.07
C GLN A 132 -12.45 16.16 -7.80
N GLU A 133 -12.10 15.07 -7.11
CA GLU A 133 -11.80 13.81 -7.76
C GLU A 133 -13.00 12.87 -7.78
N LYS A 134 -13.06 12.03 -8.81
CA LYS A 134 -14.13 11.06 -8.97
C LYS A 134 -13.97 9.90 -7.98
N GLN A 135 -14.86 9.86 -7.00
CA GLN A 135 -15.01 8.71 -6.12
C GLN A 135 -15.83 7.62 -6.80
N ILE A 136 -15.33 6.40 -6.77
CA ILE A 136 -16.02 5.24 -7.33
C ILE A 136 -16.07 4.10 -6.32
N LYS A 137 -17.13 3.31 -6.41
CA LYS A 137 -17.14 1.98 -5.79
C LYS A 137 -16.23 1.07 -6.63
N ILE A 138 -15.37 0.32 -5.97
CA ILE A 138 -14.46 -0.61 -6.64
C ILE A 138 -15.12 -1.98 -6.67
N GLY A 139 -15.58 -2.40 -7.84
CA GLY A 139 -16.15 -3.72 -8.07
C GLY A 139 -15.08 -4.81 -8.19
N TRP A 140 -15.49 -6.07 -8.07
CA TRP A 140 -14.59 -7.23 -8.13
C TRP A 140 -13.87 -7.38 -9.47
N GLU A 141 -14.46 -6.82 -10.53
CA GLU A 141 -13.91 -6.74 -11.88
C GLU A 141 -12.74 -5.76 -12.02
N HIS A 142 -12.51 -4.88 -11.04
CA HIS A 142 -11.45 -3.88 -11.12
C HIS A 142 -10.05 -4.55 -11.16
N PRO A 143 -9.12 -4.05 -11.99
CA PRO A 143 -7.78 -4.66 -12.13
C PRO A 143 -7.02 -4.82 -10.82
N ILE A 144 -7.29 -4.00 -9.81
CA ILE A 144 -6.68 -4.11 -8.47
C ILE A 144 -6.84 -5.51 -7.84
N PHE A 145 -7.93 -6.23 -8.13
CA PHE A 145 -8.14 -7.59 -7.62
C PHE A 145 -7.59 -8.68 -8.54
N ASN A 146 -7.06 -8.30 -9.70
CA ASN A 146 -6.68 -9.21 -10.78
C ASN A 146 -5.23 -8.97 -11.23
N GLN A 147 -4.28 -9.19 -10.32
CA GLN A 147 -2.84 -9.00 -10.56
C GLN A 147 -2.12 -10.36 -10.64
N SER A 148 -1.18 -10.64 -9.72
CA SER A 148 -0.44 -11.89 -9.64
C SER A 148 -1.33 -13.09 -9.33
N TYR A 149 -2.30 -12.90 -8.45
CA TYR A 149 -3.32 -13.90 -8.17
C TYR A 149 -4.56 -13.65 -9.03
N LYS A 150 -5.13 -14.73 -9.56
CA LYS A 150 -6.35 -14.71 -10.35
C LYS A 150 -7.44 -15.43 -9.56
N PHE A 151 -8.64 -14.86 -9.54
CA PHE A 151 -9.80 -15.45 -8.87
C PHE A 151 -10.86 -15.83 -9.91
N PRO A 152 -11.53 -16.98 -9.76
CA PRO A 152 -12.63 -17.34 -10.66
C PRO A 152 -13.83 -16.40 -10.47
N GLU A 153 -14.74 -16.36 -11.45
CA GLU A 153 -15.89 -15.45 -11.44
C GLU A 153 -16.86 -15.72 -10.27
N ASP A 154 -16.92 -16.96 -9.79
CA ASP A 154 -17.75 -17.39 -8.66
C ASP A 154 -17.05 -17.20 -7.30
N PHE A 155 -15.84 -16.64 -7.28
CA PHE A 155 -15.10 -16.40 -6.06
C PHE A 155 -15.83 -15.37 -5.18
N PRO A 156 -15.92 -15.60 -3.85
CA PRO A 156 -16.58 -14.66 -2.97
C PRO A 156 -15.91 -13.27 -3.05
N CYS A 157 -16.69 -12.23 -3.31
CA CYS A 157 -16.16 -10.87 -3.32
C CYS A 157 -15.66 -10.48 -1.91
N LEU A 158 -14.85 -9.42 -1.83
CA LEU A 158 -14.33 -8.89 -0.56
C LEU A 158 -15.42 -8.77 0.52
N GLN A 159 -16.61 -8.27 0.15
CA GLN A 159 -17.71 -8.10 1.09
C GLN A 159 -18.16 -9.42 1.71
N GLN A 160 -18.19 -10.51 0.92
CA GLN A 160 -18.57 -11.83 1.38
C GLN A 160 -17.48 -12.46 2.26
N LEU A 161 -16.20 -12.31 1.87
CA LEU A 161 -15.06 -12.78 2.67
C LEU A 161 -15.01 -12.11 4.05
N TYR A 162 -15.33 -10.82 4.10
CA TYR A 162 -15.39 -10.04 5.33
C TYR A 162 -16.77 -10.02 6.00
N LYS A 163 -17.61 -11.04 5.75
CA LYS A 163 -18.91 -11.24 6.42
C LYS A 163 -19.85 -10.02 6.36
N ASN A 164 -20.10 -9.54 5.15
CA ASN A 164 -20.92 -8.35 4.83
C ASN A 164 -20.23 -7.02 5.14
N ALA A 165 -18.94 -6.91 4.82
CA ALA A 165 -18.27 -5.63 4.81
C ALA A 165 -18.95 -4.64 3.84
N PRO A 166 -18.89 -3.33 4.10
CA PRO A 166 -19.38 -2.32 3.16
C PRO A 166 -18.67 -2.38 1.80
N PRO A 167 -19.22 -1.74 0.76
CA PRO A 167 -18.50 -1.53 -0.49
C PRO A 167 -17.15 -0.85 -0.24
N VAL A 168 -16.13 -1.31 -0.98
CA VAL A 168 -14.84 -0.63 -1.03
C VAL A 168 -14.92 0.55 -2.00
N TRP A 169 -14.15 1.59 -1.71
CA TRP A 169 -14.15 2.85 -2.45
C TRP A 169 -12.77 3.17 -2.99
N GLY A 170 -12.73 3.96 -4.04
CA GLY A 170 -11.49 4.44 -4.60
C GLY A 170 -11.60 5.84 -5.16
N ILE A 171 -10.46 6.51 -5.26
CA ILE A 171 -10.31 7.77 -5.98
C ILE A 171 -9.50 7.50 -7.23
N ILE A 172 -10.08 7.84 -8.38
CA ILE A 172 -9.43 7.77 -9.67
C ILE A 172 -8.92 9.15 -10.05
N LYS A 173 -7.63 9.23 -10.37
CA LYS A 173 -6.99 10.42 -10.94
C LYS A 173 -6.23 10.02 -12.19
N GLU A 174 -6.49 10.69 -13.30
CA GLU A 174 -5.86 10.41 -14.60
C GLU A 174 -5.92 8.92 -14.97
N GLU A 175 -7.11 8.31 -14.82
CA GLU A 175 -7.38 6.88 -15.09
C GLU A 175 -6.66 5.88 -14.16
N ARG A 176 -5.88 6.36 -13.19
CA ARG A 176 -5.22 5.54 -12.17
C ARG A 176 -5.97 5.60 -10.84
N LEU A 177 -6.14 4.44 -10.22
CA LEU A 177 -6.60 4.37 -8.84
C LEU A 177 -5.44 4.76 -7.90
N CYS A 178 -5.54 5.91 -7.26
CA CYS A 178 -4.50 6.43 -6.37
C CYS A 178 -4.81 6.22 -4.88
N ILE A 179 -6.09 6.04 -4.54
CA ILE A 179 -6.52 5.73 -3.17
C ILE A 179 -7.46 4.54 -3.20
N PHE A 180 -7.18 3.56 -2.35
CA PHE A 180 -8.05 2.43 -2.08
C PHE A 180 -8.51 2.49 -0.62
N TYR A 181 -9.82 2.56 -0.42
CA TYR A 181 -10.43 2.60 0.90
C TYR A 181 -11.26 1.34 1.12
N GLU A 182 -10.98 0.67 2.22
CA GLU A 182 -11.72 -0.50 2.67
C GLU A 182 -12.03 -0.42 4.16
N GLU A 183 -13.08 -1.14 4.55
CA GLU A 183 -13.53 -1.18 5.93
C GLU A 183 -14.03 -2.58 6.26
N PHE A 184 -13.44 -3.19 7.28
CA PHE A 184 -13.95 -4.42 7.86
C PHE A 184 -13.47 -4.56 9.30
N LYS A 185 -14.32 -5.18 10.12
CA LYS A 185 -13.99 -5.40 11.52
C LYS A 185 -12.79 -6.35 11.62
N THR A 186 -11.70 -5.86 12.20
CA THR A 186 -10.53 -6.69 12.49
C THR A 186 -10.63 -7.12 13.95
N GLU A 187 -11.18 -8.32 14.22
CA GLU A 187 -11.32 -8.77 15.61
C GLU A 187 -9.96 -9.12 16.20
N ALA A 188 -9.65 -8.59 17.39
CA ALA A 188 -8.49 -9.01 18.16
C ALA A 188 -8.82 -10.23 19.04
N VAL A 189 -8.31 -11.42 18.70
CA VAL A 189 -8.37 -12.64 19.52
C VAL A 189 -7.19 -12.64 20.49
N GLN A 190 -7.46 -12.58 21.79
CA GLN A 190 -6.47 -12.91 22.82
C GLN A 190 -6.20 -14.42 22.79
N LYS A 191 -4.93 -14.83 22.79
CA LYS A 191 -4.59 -16.23 23.08
C LYS A 191 -4.74 -16.51 24.57
N GLN A 192 -5.02 -17.77 24.93
CA GLN A 192 -5.19 -18.23 26.32
C GLN A 192 -3.95 -18.01 27.23
N ASN A 193 -2.80 -17.66 26.67
CA ASN A 193 -1.54 -17.37 27.37
C ASN A 193 -1.35 -15.88 27.73
N GLY A 194 -2.36 -15.02 27.54
CA GLY A 194 -2.29 -13.59 27.88
C GLY A 194 -1.53 -12.72 26.86
N GLU A 195 -1.02 -13.32 25.78
CA GLU A 195 -0.47 -12.57 24.66
C GLU A 195 -1.61 -11.98 23.82
N THR A 196 -1.65 -10.65 23.75
CA THR A 196 -2.56 -9.94 22.85
C THR A 196 -1.85 -9.71 21.52
N PHE A 197 -1.82 -10.74 20.68
CA PHE A 197 -1.63 -10.53 19.25
C PHE A 197 -2.92 -10.91 18.58
N ASN A 198 -3.50 -10.00 17.80
CA ASN A 198 -4.23 -10.51 16.67
C ASN A 198 -3.99 -9.70 15.44
N ILE A 199 -3.51 -10.42 14.43
CA ILE A 199 -4.32 -10.69 13.25
C ILE A 199 -4.21 -12.21 13.03
N GLN A 200 -5.12 -13.00 13.63
CA GLN A 200 -5.29 -14.44 13.35
C GLN A 200 -5.31 -14.65 11.84
N PRO A 201 -4.83 -15.81 11.32
CA PRO A 201 -4.34 -15.88 9.96
C PRO A 201 -5.41 -15.34 9.02
N VAL A 202 -5.13 -14.15 8.50
CA VAL A 202 -5.71 -13.64 7.27
C VAL A 202 -5.81 -14.84 6.36
N SER A 203 -7.02 -15.21 5.96
CA SER A 203 -7.20 -16.42 5.16
C SER A 203 -6.29 -16.33 3.94
N GLU A 204 -5.87 -17.46 3.39
CA GLU A 204 -4.95 -17.43 2.26
C GLU A 204 -5.53 -16.60 1.10
N GLU A 205 -6.85 -16.65 0.93
CA GLU A 205 -7.64 -15.82 0.02
C GLU A 205 -7.42 -14.33 0.24
N ILE A 206 -7.60 -13.85 1.47
CA ILE A 206 -7.42 -12.44 1.79
C ILE A 206 -5.95 -12.02 1.56
N ARG A 207 -4.99 -12.87 1.92
CA ARG A 207 -3.56 -12.57 1.66
C ARG A 207 -3.27 -12.43 0.16
N LYS A 208 -3.93 -13.22 -0.67
CA LYS A 208 -3.84 -13.13 -2.14
C LYS A 208 -4.48 -11.85 -2.67
N ILE A 209 -5.58 -11.39 -2.07
CA ILE A 209 -6.22 -10.12 -2.44
C ILE A 209 -5.31 -8.95 -2.07
N GLU A 210 -4.80 -8.91 -0.85
CA GLU A 210 -3.86 -7.89 -0.38
C GLU A 210 -2.58 -7.87 -1.23
N ALA A 211 -2.08 -9.04 -1.61
CA ALA A 211 -0.97 -9.15 -2.55
C ALA A 211 -1.29 -8.50 -3.91
N ASN A 212 -2.53 -8.63 -4.40
CA ASN A 212 -2.93 -7.99 -5.64
C ASN A 212 -3.04 -6.46 -5.49
N ILE A 213 -3.59 -5.97 -4.38
CA ILE A 213 -3.65 -4.52 -4.07
C ILE A 213 -2.23 -3.92 -4.07
N VAL A 214 -1.31 -4.56 -3.36
CA VAL A 214 0.09 -4.12 -3.32
C VAL A 214 0.73 -4.22 -4.71
N ASN A 215 0.59 -5.33 -5.43
CA ASN A 215 1.14 -5.45 -6.78
C ASN A 215 0.60 -4.37 -7.74
N TYR A 216 -0.69 -4.05 -7.66
CA TYR A 216 -1.29 -2.97 -8.44
C TYR A 216 -0.61 -1.63 -8.14
N ALA A 217 -0.36 -1.30 -6.88
CA ALA A 217 0.34 -0.08 -6.48
C ALA A 217 1.78 0.02 -7.02
N PHE A 218 2.46 -1.12 -7.21
CA PHE A 218 3.84 -1.17 -7.72
C PHE A 218 3.95 -1.36 -9.24
N SER A 219 2.85 -1.58 -9.95
CA SER A 219 2.84 -1.89 -11.39
C SER A 219 2.29 -0.76 -12.26
N ASN A 220 1.78 0.32 -11.66
CA ASN A 220 1.22 1.48 -12.37
C ASN A 220 2.11 2.72 -12.23
#